data_AF-A0A6N8W6F2-F1
#
_entry.id   AF-A0A6N8W6F2-F1
#
_cell.length_a   1.000
_cell.length_b   1.000
_cell.length_c   1.000
_cell.angle_alpha   90.00
_cell.angle_beta   90.00
_cell.angle_gamma   90.00
#
_symmetry.space_group_name_H-M   'P 1'
#
loop_
_entity.id
_entity.type
_entity.pdbx_description
1 polymer ?
#
loop_
_entity_poly.entity_id
_entity_poly.type
_entity_poly.pdbx_seq_one_letter_code
_entity_poly.pdbx_strand_id
1 'polypeptide(L)'
;MGDHQTGSYWDHVTGECLYGPLKGRRLEPEPLRHMQAEQALAQFPDARIGRSRLPLPFGLTAGLMKILVRLTGGRFLPPGFAGSMGAEDPRRPRLEMGLGVWTDRVSRYYPLEVLK
;
A
#
# COMPACT_ATOMS: atom_id res chain seq x y z
N MET A 1 -3.31 3.53 -16.19
CA MET A 1 -4.16 4.27 -15.24
C MET A 1 -5.27 4.97 -16.03
N GLY A 2 -6.54 4.70 -15.73
CA GLY A 2 -7.67 5.30 -16.44
C GLY A 2 -8.11 6.62 -15.81
N ASP A 3 -8.30 7.64 -16.64
CA ASP A 3 -8.89 8.93 -16.27
C ASP A 3 -10.35 8.96 -16.74
N HIS A 4 -11.28 8.88 -15.80
CA HIS A 4 -12.72 8.88 -16.10
C HIS A 4 -13.24 10.23 -16.58
N GLN A 5 -12.58 11.34 -16.22
CA GLN A 5 -13.03 12.67 -16.63
C GLN A 5 -12.81 12.88 -18.12
N THR A 6 -11.65 12.44 -18.64
CA THR A 6 -11.30 12.61 -20.06
C THR A 6 -11.55 11.35 -20.89
N GLY A 7 -11.80 10.20 -20.26
CA GLY A 7 -11.87 8.91 -20.94
C GLY A 7 -10.52 8.44 -21.50
N SER A 8 -9.41 8.93 -20.95
CA SER A 8 -8.06 8.63 -21.41
C SER A 8 -7.37 7.59 -20.53
N TYR A 9 -6.45 6.83 -21.11
CA TYR A 9 -5.63 5.84 -20.41
C TYR A 9 -4.15 6.21 -20.50
N TRP A 10 -3.51 6.23 -19.34
CA TRP A 10 -2.17 6.75 -19.16
C TRP A 10 -1.20 5.68 -18.66
N ASP A 11 0.02 5.71 -19.16
CA ASP A 11 1.16 5.05 -18.55
C ASP A 11 1.51 5.76 -17.24
N HIS A 12 1.48 5.03 -16.12
CA HIS A 12 1.69 5.59 -14.78
C HIS A 12 3.16 5.89 -14.45
N VAL A 13 4.10 5.39 -15.26
CA VAL A 13 5.54 5.60 -15.09
C VAL A 13 6.00 6.76 -15.96
N THR A 14 5.63 6.77 -17.24
CA THR A 14 6.10 7.79 -18.19
C THR A 14 5.19 9.01 -18.29
N GLY A 15 3.95 8.90 -17.81
CA GLY A 15 2.94 9.95 -17.95
C GLY A 15 2.37 10.07 -19.36
N GLU A 16 2.63 9.12 -20.26
CA GLU A 16 2.14 9.16 -21.64
C GLU A 16 0.70 8.63 -21.76
N CYS A 17 -0.15 9.33 -22.50
CA CYS A 17 -1.48 8.86 -22.83
C CYS A 17 -1.43 7.85 -23.97
N LEU A 18 -1.74 6.59 -23.66
CA LEU A 18 -1.69 5.47 -24.58
C LEU A 18 -2.99 5.35 -25.41
N TYR A 19 -4.12 5.78 -24.85
CA TYR A 19 -5.44 5.66 -25.47
C TYR A 19 -6.43 6.75 -25.00
N GLY A 20 -7.38 7.12 -25.85
CA GLY A 20 -8.43 8.10 -25.56
C GLY A 20 -8.19 9.47 -26.21
N PRO A 21 -9.02 10.47 -25.89
CA PRO A 21 -8.98 11.80 -26.53
C PRO A 21 -7.63 12.52 -26.42
N LEU A 22 -6.81 12.17 -25.43
CA LEU A 22 -5.52 12.79 -25.18
C LEU A 22 -4.33 11.95 -25.66
N LYS A 23 -4.55 10.92 -26.49
CA LYS A 23 -3.49 10.00 -26.95
C LYS A 23 -2.27 10.75 -27.51
N GLY A 24 -1.08 10.33 -27.11
CA GLY A 24 0.20 10.92 -27.51
C GLY A 24 0.59 12.17 -26.70
N ARG A 25 -0.27 12.67 -25.82
CA ARG A 25 0.10 13.70 -24.84
C ARG A 25 0.89 13.06 -23.70
N ARG A 26 1.77 13.85 -23.07
CA ARG A 26 2.55 13.46 -21.91
C ARG A 26 2.30 14.45 -20.77
N LEU A 27 2.16 13.92 -19.55
CA LEU A 27 2.07 14.73 -18.33
C LEU A 27 3.45 15.25 -17.93
N GLU A 28 3.49 16.47 -17.39
CA GLU A 28 4.69 16.99 -16.75
C GLU A 28 4.88 16.30 -15.40
N PRO A 29 6.06 15.71 -15.12
CA PRO A 29 6.31 15.03 -13.86
C PRO A 29 6.48 16.06 -12.73
N GLU A 30 5.56 16.03 -11.77
CA GLU A 30 5.65 16.83 -10.55
C GLU A 30 6.18 15.98 -9.38
N PRO A 31 7.15 16.46 -8.60
CA PRO A 31 7.71 15.70 -7.49
C PRO A 31 6.68 15.56 -6.36
N LEU A 32 6.13 14.37 -6.20
CA LEU A 32 5.28 14.04 -5.05
C LEU A 32 6.15 13.81 -3.82
N ARG A 33 6.03 14.70 -2.82
CA ARG A 33 6.68 14.51 -1.52
C ARG A 33 5.69 13.93 -0.51
N HIS A 34 6.09 12.83 0.13
CA HIS A 34 5.39 12.34 1.31
C HIS A 34 5.73 13.25 2.49
N MET A 35 4.73 13.87 3.11
CA MET A 35 4.90 14.77 4.25
C MET A 35 3.75 14.63 5.24
N GLN A 36 3.97 15.06 6.47
CA GLN A 36 2.92 15.14 7.49
C GLN A 36 1.99 16.32 7.19
N ALA A 37 0.73 16.22 7.62
CA ALA A 37 -0.25 17.28 7.40
C ALA A 37 0.18 18.63 8.01
N GLU A 38 0.88 18.60 9.14
CA GLU A 38 1.45 19.80 9.78
C GLU A 38 2.49 20.48 8.88
N GLN A 39 3.37 19.72 8.25
CA GLN A 39 4.38 20.23 7.33
C GLN A 39 3.73 20.87 6.09
N ALA A 40 2.64 20.25 5.59
CA ALA A 40 1.88 20.79 4.48
C ALA A 40 1.24 22.14 4.82
N LEU A 41 0.63 22.30 6.00
CA LEU A 41 0.05 23.57 6.43
C LEU A 41 1.10 24.66 6.66
N ALA A 42 2.28 24.29 7.16
CA ALA A 42 3.38 25.24 7.35
C ALA A 42 3.90 25.78 6.01
N GLN A 43 3.98 24.93 4.98
CA GLN A 43 4.47 25.31 3.66
C GLN A 43 3.38 25.97 2.79
N PHE A 44 2.13 25.52 2.92
CA PHE A 44 0.99 25.95 2.12
C PHE A 44 -0.15 26.39 3.07
N PRO A 45 -0.16 27.64 3.53
CA PRO A 45 -1.13 28.12 4.52
C PRO A 45 -2.60 27.98 4.11
N ASP A 46 -2.87 28.04 2.80
CA ASP A 46 -4.22 27.92 2.23
C ASP A 46 -4.66 26.45 1.98
N ALA A 47 -3.79 25.48 2.30
CA ALA A 47 -4.11 24.07 2.10
C ALA A 47 -5.29 23.65 2.98
N ARG A 48 -6.23 22.92 2.38
CA ARG A 48 -7.41 22.40 3.08
C ARG A 48 -7.20 20.93 3.44
N ILE A 49 -7.33 20.60 4.72
CA ILE A 49 -7.26 19.20 5.18
C ILE A 49 -8.66 18.60 5.21
N GLY A 50 -8.90 17.64 4.33
CA GLY A 50 -10.08 16.77 4.42
C GLY A 50 -9.89 15.72 5.51
N ARG A 51 -10.75 15.74 6.54
CA ARG A 51 -10.79 14.67 7.57
C ARG A 51 -12.09 13.91 7.47
N SER A 52 -12.02 12.68 6.97
CA SER A 52 -13.17 11.79 6.97
C SER A 52 -13.48 11.34 8.40
N ARG A 53 -14.72 11.54 8.85
CA ARG A 53 -15.22 10.95 10.08
C ARG A 53 -15.65 9.53 9.75
N LEU A 54 -14.87 8.55 10.22
CA LEU A 54 -15.35 7.17 10.23
C LEU A 54 -16.57 7.10 11.17
N PRO A 55 -17.67 6.45 10.76
CA PRO A 55 -18.78 6.18 11.66
C PRO A 55 -18.28 5.52 12.95
N LEU A 56 -18.80 5.89 14.11
CA LEU A 56 -18.38 5.36 15.42
C LEU A 56 -18.17 3.84 15.46
N PRO A 57 -19.11 2.98 15.00
CA PRO A 57 -18.89 1.53 15.04
C PRO A 57 -17.70 1.09 14.19
N PHE A 58 -17.45 1.76 13.05
CA PHE A 58 -16.31 1.49 12.19
C PHE A 58 -14.99 2.00 12.80
N GLY A 59 -15.03 3.12 13.52
CA GLY A 59 -13.88 3.65 14.26
C GLY A 59 -13.44 2.75 15.42
N LEU A 60 -14.40 2.25 16.20
CA LEU A 60 -14.13 1.34 17.32
C LEU A 60 -13.59 -0.02 16.85
N THR A 61 -14.21 -0.59 15.81
CA THR A 61 -13.73 -1.85 15.21
C THR A 61 -12.35 -1.69 14.61
N ALA A 62 -12.08 -0.61 13.87
CA ALA A 62 -10.75 -0.32 13.33
C ALA A 62 -9.70 -0.11 14.46
N GLY A 63 -10.08 0.54 15.56
CA GLY A 63 -9.24 0.71 16.74
C GLY A 63 -8.85 -0.63 17.38
N LEU A 64 -9.84 -1.49 17.64
CA LEU A 64 -9.61 -2.83 18.17
C LEU A 64 -8.74 -3.67 17.24
N MET A 65 -8.99 -3.63 15.93
CA MET A 65 -8.19 -4.36 14.94
C MET A 65 -6.73 -3.89 14.92
N LYS A 66 -6.47 -2.58 15.01
CA LYS A 66 -5.10 -2.05 15.13
C LYS A 66 -4.39 -2.58 16.37
N ILE A 67 -5.09 -2.65 17.51
CA ILE A 67 -4.53 -3.22 18.74
C ILE A 67 -4.21 -4.70 18.54
N LEU A 68 -5.12 -5.47 17.95
CA LEU A 68 -4.92 -6.90 17.72
C LEU A 68 -3.77 -7.19 16.75
N VAL A 69 -3.66 -6.44 15.65
CA VAL A 69 -2.50 -6.51 14.72
C VAL A 69 -1.20 -6.23 15.47
N ARG A 70 -1.18 -5.22 16.34
CA ARG A 70 0.03 -4.87 17.11
C ARG A 70 0.40 -5.94 18.13
N LEU A 71 -0.57 -6.47 18.88
CA LEU A 71 -0.35 -7.50 19.89
C LEU A 71 0.11 -8.83 19.28
N THR A 72 -0.34 -9.15 18.07
CA THR A 72 0.07 -10.36 17.35
C THR A 72 1.37 -10.19 16.55
N GLY A 73 2.03 -9.04 16.65
CA GLY A 73 3.23 -8.76 15.85
C GLY A 73 2.98 -8.80 14.34
N GLY A 74 1.77 -8.46 13.90
CA GLY A 74 1.36 -8.50 12.50
C GLY A 74 0.85 -9.84 12.00
N ARG A 75 0.80 -10.89 12.84
CA ARG A 75 0.32 -12.24 12.44
C ARG A 75 -1.21 -12.35 12.34
N PHE A 76 -1.95 -11.42 12.92
CA PHE A 76 -3.40 -11.34 12.76
C PHE A 76 -3.78 -10.74 11.41
N LEU A 77 -4.65 -11.44 10.68
CA LEU A 77 -5.27 -10.93 9.46
C LEU A 77 -6.70 -10.47 9.74
N PRO A 78 -7.08 -9.25 9.33
CA PRO A 78 -8.45 -8.80 9.42
C PRO A 78 -9.42 -9.76 8.69
N PRO A 79 -10.68 -9.89 9.17
CA PRO A 79 -11.70 -10.68 8.48
C PRO A 79 -11.83 -10.29 7.01
N GLY A 80 -11.96 -11.29 6.13
CA GLY A 80 -12.04 -11.09 4.68
C GLY A 80 -10.70 -10.84 3.98
N PHE A 81 -9.64 -10.46 4.71
CA PHE A 81 -8.33 -10.20 4.11
C PHE A 81 -7.69 -11.47 3.53
N ALA A 82 -7.84 -12.60 4.23
CA ALA A 82 -7.27 -13.87 3.77
C ALA A 82 -7.81 -14.32 2.39
N GLY A 83 -9.04 -13.93 2.03
CA GLY A 83 -9.62 -14.23 0.71
C GLY A 83 -9.02 -13.40 -0.43
N SER A 84 -8.34 -12.30 -0.12
CA SER A 84 -7.59 -11.50 -1.12
C SER A 84 -6.17 -12.01 -1.36
N MET A 85 -5.71 -12.99 -0.58
CA MET A 85 -4.37 -13.58 -0.70
C MET A 85 -4.42 -14.83 -1.58
N GLY A 86 -3.26 -15.21 -2.13
CA GLY A 86 -3.11 -16.48 -2.85
C GLY A 86 -3.14 -17.69 -1.93
N ALA A 87 -2.96 -18.87 -2.53
CA ALA A 87 -2.82 -20.12 -1.78
C ALA A 87 -1.64 -20.03 -0.80
N GLU A 88 -1.89 -20.41 0.45
CA GLU A 88 -0.89 -20.37 1.51
C GLU A 88 0.06 -21.57 1.41
N ASP A 89 1.37 -21.31 1.58
CA ASP A 89 2.38 -22.37 1.67
C ASP A 89 2.35 -22.99 3.07
N PRO A 90 1.94 -24.27 3.22
CA PRO A 90 1.79 -24.89 4.54
C PRO A 90 3.13 -25.26 5.19
N ARG A 91 4.25 -25.11 4.49
CA ARG A 91 5.58 -25.47 5.02
C ARG A 91 6.07 -24.54 6.12
N ARG A 92 5.46 -23.36 6.26
CA ARG A 92 5.85 -22.33 7.23
C ARG A 92 4.63 -21.74 7.93
N PRO A 93 4.79 -21.22 9.16
CA PRO A 93 3.73 -20.47 9.82
C PRO A 93 3.29 -19.27 8.97
N ARG A 94 1.97 -18.99 9.01
CA ARG A 94 1.39 -17.81 8.37
C ARG A 94 2.14 -16.53 8.78
N LEU A 95 2.47 -15.70 7.79
CA LEU A 95 3.13 -14.39 7.97
C LEU A 95 4.46 -14.47 8.74
N GLU A 96 5.17 -15.60 8.64
CA GLU A 96 6.56 -15.67 9.12
C GLU A 96 7.43 -14.70 8.31
N MET A 97 8.18 -13.85 9.00
CA MET A 97 9.17 -12.96 8.38
C MET A 97 10.52 -13.68 8.26
N GLY A 98 11.23 -13.42 7.18
CA GLY A 98 12.57 -13.97 6.96
C GLY A 98 13.20 -13.49 5.65
N LEU A 99 14.41 -13.96 5.40
CA LEU A 99 15.19 -13.64 4.21
C LEU A 99 15.19 -14.82 3.24
N GLY A 100 14.73 -14.56 2.03
CA GLY A 100 14.88 -15.44 0.89
C GLY A 100 16.18 -15.19 0.14
N VAL A 101 17.00 -16.21 -0.05
CA VAL A 101 18.19 -16.16 -0.91
C VAL A 101 17.99 -17.10 -2.08
N TRP A 102 17.85 -16.51 -3.27
CA TRP A 102 17.66 -17.21 -4.54
C TRP A 102 18.79 -16.88 -5.51
N THR A 103 19.44 -17.94 -6.01
CA THR A 103 20.49 -17.92 -7.05
C THR A 103 20.28 -19.16 -7.94
N ASP A 104 21.02 -19.26 -9.03
CA ASP A 104 20.94 -20.43 -9.93
C ASP A 104 21.28 -21.76 -9.25
N ARG A 105 21.99 -21.74 -8.11
CA ARG A 105 22.46 -22.93 -7.40
C ARG A 105 21.78 -23.14 -6.04
N VAL A 106 21.19 -22.10 -5.46
CA VAL A 106 20.70 -22.11 -4.09
C VAL A 106 19.38 -21.36 -4.00
N SER A 107 18.39 -22.02 -3.40
CA SER A 107 17.12 -21.44 -2.99
C SER A 107 16.93 -21.79 -1.52
N ARG A 108 17.14 -20.83 -0.62
CA ARG A 108 17.01 -21.03 0.82
C ARG A 108 16.27 -19.88 1.48
N TYR A 109 15.50 -20.21 2.50
CA TYR A 109 14.80 -19.26 3.33
C TYR A 109 15.33 -19.34 4.77
N TYR A 110 15.61 -18.18 5.35
CA TYR A 110 16.11 -18.03 6.71
C TYR A 110 15.08 -17.24 7.52
N PRO A 111 14.42 -17.84 8.53
CA PRO A 111 13.54 -17.11 9.43
C PRO A 111 14.26 -15.93 10.08
N LEU A 112 13.57 -14.82 10.28
CA LEU A 112 14.17 -13.62 10.89
C LEU A 112 14.77 -13.92 12.27
N GLU A 113 14.19 -14.87 13.00
CA GLU A 113 14.62 -15.32 14.32
C GLU A 113 16.05 -15.88 14.34
N VAL A 114 16.55 -16.41 13.21
CA VAL A 114 17.91 -16.95 13.08
C VAL A 114 18.91 -15.95 12.48
N LEU A 115 18.45 -14.78 12.00
CA LEU A 115 19.25 -13.76 11.31
C LEU A 115 19.79 -12.68 12.27
N LYS A 116 20.22 -13.07 13.46
CA LYS A 116 20.80 -12.13 14.44
C LYS A 116 22.15 -11.58 14.00
#